data_AF-A0A367YZ65-F1
#
_entry.id   AF-A0A367YZ65-F1
#
_cell.length_a   1.000
_cell.length_b   1.000
_cell.length_c   1.000
_cell.angle_alpha   90.00
_cell.angle_beta   90.00
_cell.angle_gamma   90.00
#
_symmetry.space_group_name_H-M   'P 1'
#
loop_
_entity.id
_entity.type
_entity.pdbx_description
1 polymer ?
#
loop_
_entity_poly.entity_id
_entity_poly.type
_entity_poly.pdbx_seq_one_letter_code
_entity_poly.pdbx_strand_id
1 'polypeptide(L)'
;MVEDGEGRRHRTPAATTQRVENGAVALAVVVAVLVSGQPWWLLLAAFLLFDLSALGYLRGPRVGALAYNAVHNHTGPALVLTAYLGARWAGHEATWLALLAACWAFHVAVDRALGYGLKLHDFGSTHLGPIGRARRHPDPHRRSTP
;
A
#
# COMPACT_ATOMS: atom_id res chain seq x y z
N MET A 1 31.12 5.74 32.33
CA MET A 1 29.95 4.92 32.66
C MET A 1 28.73 5.85 32.69
N VAL A 2 28.06 6.00 31.54
CA VAL A 2 26.71 6.55 31.43
C VAL A 2 26.04 5.68 30.39
N GLU A 3 25.13 4.85 30.86
CA GLU A 3 24.34 3.89 30.09
C GLU A 3 23.26 4.60 29.26
N ASP A 4 23.00 3.98 28.11
CA ASP A 4 21.72 3.73 27.48
C ASP A 4 20.79 4.88 27.08
N GLY A 5 20.59 4.93 25.77
CA GLY A 5 19.49 5.62 25.13
C GLY A 5 19.39 5.24 23.67
N GLU A 6 19.44 3.93 23.37
CA GLU A 6 19.05 3.40 22.06
C GLU A 6 17.69 3.99 21.70
N GLY A 7 17.69 4.88 20.71
CA GLY A 7 16.50 5.48 20.14
C GLY A 7 15.64 4.40 19.50
N ARG A 8 14.88 3.67 20.32
CA ARG A 8 13.78 2.81 19.91
C ARG A 8 12.85 3.68 19.09
N ARG A 9 12.91 3.49 17.78
CA ARG A 9 11.94 4.05 16.84
C ARG A 9 10.57 3.56 17.30
N HIS A 10 9.80 4.39 17.99
CA HIS A 10 8.41 4.08 18.31
C HIS A 10 7.63 4.11 16.99
N ARG A 11 7.64 2.99 16.27
CA ARG A 11 6.55 2.68 15.34
C ARG A 11 5.29 2.67 16.19
N THR A 12 4.29 3.47 15.84
CA THR A 12 3.02 3.46 16.57
C THR A 12 2.45 2.04 16.53
N PRO A 13 1.88 1.51 17.62
CA PRO A 13 1.28 0.18 17.64
C PRO A 13 0.31 -0.03 16.46
N ALA A 14 -0.48 1.00 16.12
CA ALA A 14 -1.38 1.02 14.97
C ALA A 14 -0.69 0.77 13.62
N ALA A 15 0.48 1.37 13.36
CA ALA A 15 1.20 1.14 12.11
C ALA A 15 1.76 -0.28 12.00
N THR A 16 2.08 -0.90 13.14
CA THR A 16 2.53 -2.30 13.16
C THR A 16 1.36 -3.24 12.89
N THR A 17 0.21 -3.00 13.53
CA THR A 17 -1.03 -3.75 13.28
C THR A 17 -1.42 -3.73 11.81
N GLN A 18 -1.46 -2.54 11.19
CA GLN A 18 -1.84 -2.41 9.79
C GLN A 18 -0.90 -3.19 8.84
N ARG A 19 0.40 -3.21 9.13
CA ARG A 19 1.37 -3.98 8.33
C ARG A 19 1.13 -5.48 8.43
N VAL A 20 0.84 -5.97 9.64
CA VAL A 20 0.53 -7.38 9.88
C VAL A 20 -0.77 -7.77 9.19
N GLU A 21 -1.82 -6.97 9.34
CA GLU A 21 -3.12 -7.19 8.67
C GLU A 21 -2.97 -7.28 7.16
N ASN A 22 -2.27 -6.32 6.55
CA ASN A 22 -2.07 -6.31 5.11
C ASN A 22 -1.12 -7.43 4.65
N GLY A 23 -0.15 -7.83 5.47
CA GLY A 23 0.65 -9.04 5.22
C GLY A 23 -0.21 -10.30 5.19
N ALA A 24 -1.15 -10.43 6.12
CA ALA A 24 -2.10 -11.55 6.15
C ALA A 24 -3.04 -11.53 4.93
N VAL A 25 -3.53 -10.36 4.52
CA VAL A 25 -4.34 -10.21 3.30
C VAL A 25 -3.54 -10.62 2.06
N ALA A 26 -2.31 -10.14 1.91
CA ALA A 26 -1.46 -10.50 0.77
C ALA A 26 -1.23 -12.02 0.70
N LEU A 27 -0.95 -12.66 1.84
CA LEU A 27 -0.80 -14.11 1.93
C LEU A 27 -2.10 -14.84 1.55
N ALA A 28 -3.24 -14.40 2.07
CA ALA A 28 -4.54 -14.98 1.76
C ALA A 28 -4.85 -14.91 0.25
N VAL A 29 -4.51 -13.79 -0.40
CA VAL A 29 -4.69 -13.65 -1.85
C VAL A 29 -3.77 -14.59 -2.64
N VAL A 30 -2.50 -14.72 -2.25
CA VAL A 30 -1.57 -15.68 -2.89
C VAL A 30 -2.14 -17.10 -2.79
N VAL A 31 -2.58 -17.52 -1.61
CA VAL A 31 -3.19 -18.84 -1.41
C VAL A 31 -4.43 -19.00 -2.27
N ALA A 32 -5.32 -17.99 -2.32
CA ALA A 32 -6.53 -18.04 -3.13
C ALA A 32 -6.22 -18.20 -4.63
N VAL A 33 -5.22 -17.48 -5.16
CA VAL A 33 -4.80 -17.60 -6.57
C VAL A 33 -4.23 -18.98 -6.87
N LEU A 34 -3.38 -19.52 -6.00
CA LEU A 34 -2.81 -20.85 -6.15
C LEU A 34 -3.87 -21.95 -6.11
N VAL A 35 -4.79 -21.90 -5.14
CA VAL A 35 -5.91 -22.85 -5.01
C VAL A 35 -6.87 -22.76 -6.19
N SER A 36 -7.05 -21.56 -6.78
CA SER A 36 -7.87 -21.37 -7.98
C SER A 36 -7.22 -21.89 -9.27
N GLY A 37 -6.00 -22.46 -9.19
CA GLY A 37 -5.25 -22.94 -10.36
C GLY A 37 -4.76 -21.82 -11.29
N GLN A 38 -4.79 -20.57 -10.84
CA GLN A 38 -4.34 -19.43 -11.63
C GLN A 38 -2.81 -19.30 -11.58
N PRO A 39 -2.17 -18.81 -12.65
CA PRO A 39 -0.72 -18.64 -12.67
C PRO A 39 -0.28 -17.59 -11.64
N TRP A 40 0.57 -17.98 -10.68
CA TRP A 40 1.06 -17.09 -9.62
C TRP A 40 1.78 -15.85 -10.16
N TRP A 41 2.43 -15.96 -11.32
CA TRP A 41 3.17 -14.86 -11.93
C TRP A 41 2.26 -13.69 -12.36
N LEU A 42 0.94 -13.91 -12.49
CA LEU A 42 -0.02 -12.85 -12.75
C LEU A 42 -0.07 -11.83 -11.62
N LEU A 43 0.12 -12.26 -10.36
CA LEU A 43 0.23 -11.35 -9.23
C LEU A 43 1.43 -10.42 -9.40
N LEU A 44 2.58 -10.96 -9.79
CA LEU A 44 3.81 -10.19 -10.00
C LEU A 44 3.69 -9.25 -11.21
N ALA A 45 3.16 -9.73 -12.33
CA ALA A 45 2.97 -8.92 -13.53
C ALA A 45 1.98 -7.77 -13.29
N ALA A 46 0.86 -8.05 -12.62
CA ALA A 46 -0.13 -7.03 -12.26
C ALA A 46 0.43 -6.04 -11.24
N PHE A 47 1.24 -6.48 -10.28
CA PHE A 47 1.91 -5.61 -9.31
C PHE A 47 2.73 -4.53 -10.02
N LEU A 48 3.56 -4.91 -10.99
CA LEU A 48 4.35 -3.96 -11.78
C LEU A 48 3.46 -3.02 -12.61
N LEU A 49 2.35 -3.53 -13.16
CA LEU A 49 1.42 -2.73 -13.95
C LEU A 49 0.72 -1.66 -13.10
N PHE A 50 0.25 -2.00 -11.90
CA PHE A 50 -0.38 -1.04 -10.99
C PHE A 50 0.63 0.00 -10.47
N ASP A 51 1.89 -0.39 -10.29
CA ASP A 51 2.94 0.52 -9.84
C ASP A 51 3.29 1.60 -10.88
N LEU A 52 2.96 1.40 -12.16
CA LEU A 52 3.06 2.46 -13.18
C LEU A 52 2.24 3.71 -12.85
N SER A 53 1.28 3.63 -11.92
CA SER A 53 0.62 4.81 -11.36
C SER A 53 1.59 5.83 -10.77
N ALA A 54 2.78 5.40 -10.31
CA ALA A 54 3.85 6.29 -9.85
C ALA A 54 4.42 7.18 -10.96
N LEU A 55 4.26 6.84 -12.25
CA LEU A 55 4.62 7.72 -13.37
C LEU A 55 3.81 9.01 -13.39
N GLY A 56 2.67 9.07 -12.68
CA GLY A 56 1.92 10.31 -12.49
C GLY A 56 2.76 11.43 -11.85
N TYR A 57 3.78 11.08 -11.07
CA TYR A 57 4.70 12.06 -10.48
C TYR A 57 5.58 12.78 -11.50
N LEU A 58 5.73 12.26 -12.74
CA LEU A 58 6.39 12.97 -13.84
C LEU A 58 5.64 14.24 -14.24
N ARG A 59 4.33 14.31 -13.98
CA ARG A 59 3.48 15.50 -14.21
C ARG A 59 3.36 16.39 -12.98
N GLY A 60 4.08 16.06 -11.91
CA GLY A 60 4.17 16.84 -10.68
C GLY A 60 3.55 16.15 -9.45
N PRO A 61 3.83 16.67 -8.24
CA PRO A 61 3.52 15.99 -6.98
C PRO A 61 2.03 15.74 -6.74
N ARG A 62 1.17 16.69 -7.13
CA ARG A 62 -0.29 16.58 -6.94
C ARG A 62 -0.91 15.50 -7.82
N VAL A 63 -0.56 15.49 -9.10
CA VAL A 63 -1.06 14.50 -10.07
C VAL A 63 -0.55 13.10 -9.69
N GLY A 64 0.71 13.00 -9.30
CA GLY A 64 1.29 11.75 -8.79
C GLY A 64 0.60 11.22 -7.54
N ALA A 65 0.37 12.07 -6.53
CA ALA A 65 -0.31 11.66 -5.31
C ALA A 65 -1.76 11.20 -5.56
N LEU A 66 -2.49 11.89 -6.45
CA LEU A 66 -3.85 11.50 -6.83
C LEU A 66 -3.86 10.15 -7.56
N ALA A 67 -3.01 9.98 -8.58
CA ALA A 67 -2.90 8.74 -9.35
C ALA A 67 -2.49 7.56 -8.45
N TYR A 68 -1.50 7.77 -7.58
CA TYR A 68 -1.06 6.77 -6.62
C TYR A 68 -2.19 6.39 -5.66
N ASN A 69 -2.86 7.36 -5.03
CA ASN A 69 -3.93 7.07 -4.08
C ASN A 69 -5.13 6.37 -4.71
N ALA A 70 -5.45 6.66 -5.98
CA ALA A 70 -6.52 5.99 -6.70
C ALA A 70 -6.23 4.49 -6.88
N VAL A 71 -4.98 4.12 -7.17
CA VAL A 71 -4.56 2.72 -7.33
C VAL A 71 -4.28 2.03 -5.98
N HIS A 72 -3.77 2.76 -5.00
CA HIS A 72 -3.36 2.21 -3.69
C HIS A 72 -4.44 2.34 -2.62
N ASN A 73 -5.68 2.10 -3.01
CA ASN A 73 -6.86 2.11 -2.13
C ASN A 73 -7.65 0.79 -2.29
N HIS A 74 -8.00 0.18 -1.15
CA HIS A 74 -8.83 -1.04 -1.07
C HIS A 74 -10.26 -0.88 -1.61
N THR A 75 -10.76 0.36 -1.81
CA THR A 75 -12.05 0.59 -2.47
C THR A 75 -12.09 0.00 -3.89
N GLY A 76 -11.00 0.12 -4.65
CA GLY A 76 -10.90 -0.43 -6.01
C GLY A 76 -11.14 -1.94 -6.08
N PRO A 77 -10.31 -2.78 -5.41
CA PRO A 77 -10.50 -4.22 -5.40
C PRO A 77 -11.86 -4.63 -4.80
N ALA A 78 -12.37 -3.92 -3.79
CA ALA A 78 -13.68 -4.22 -3.20
C ALA A 78 -14.84 -4.03 -4.21
N LEU A 79 -14.80 -2.96 -5.00
CA LEU A 79 -15.80 -2.71 -6.05
C LEU A 79 -15.73 -3.78 -7.16
N VAL A 80 -14.53 -4.14 -7.61
CA VAL A 80 -14.34 -5.18 -8.63
C VAL A 80 -14.82 -6.54 -8.12
N LEU A 81 -14.51 -6.88 -6.87
CA LEU A 81 -15.00 -8.11 -6.24
C LEU A 81 -16.53 -8.11 -6.12
N THR A 82 -17.13 -6.98 -5.76
CA THR A 82 -18.59 -6.83 -5.68
C THR A 82 -19.24 -7.03 -7.05
N ALA A 83 -18.65 -6.46 -8.11
CA ALA A 83 -19.10 -6.68 -9.49
C ALA A 83 -18.98 -8.15 -9.91
N TYR A 84 -17.89 -8.83 -9.54
CA TYR A 84 -17.75 -10.27 -9.73
C TYR A 84 -18.88 -11.06 -9.06
N LEU A 85 -19.13 -10.80 -7.77
CA LEU A 85 -20.18 -11.49 -7.02
C LEU A 85 -21.57 -11.25 -7.62
N GLY A 86 -21.86 -10.02 -8.05
CA GLY A 86 -23.10 -9.68 -8.76
C GLY A 86 -23.24 -10.43 -10.09
N ALA A 87 -22.17 -10.48 -10.89
CA ALA A 87 -22.15 -11.24 -12.15
C ALA A 87 -22.37 -12.74 -11.92
N ARG A 88 -21.71 -13.32 -10.91
CA ARG A 88 -21.91 -14.74 -10.53
C ARG A 88 -23.34 -15.01 -10.08
N TRP A 89 -23.92 -14.12 -9.28
CA TRP A 89 -25.31 -14.24 -8.82
C TRP A 89 -26.30 -14.21 -9.99
N ALA A 90 -26.02 -13.42 -11.02
CA ALA A 90 -26.79 -13.38 -12.26
C ALA A 90 -26.50 -14.57 -13.22
N GLY A 91 -25.67 -15.54 -12.83
CA GLY A 91 -25.34 -16.72 -13.64
C GLY A 91 -24.27 -16.49 -14.71
N HIS A 92 -23.55 -15.37 -14.67
CA HIS A 92 -22.44 -15.11 -15.59
C HIS A 92 -21.12 -15.68 -15.07
N GLU A 93 -20.32 -16.24 -15.96
CA GLU A 93 -18.94 -16.66 -15.69
C GLU A 93 -17.99 -15.49 -15.98
N ALA A 94 -17.63 -14.74 -14.94
CA ALA A 94 -16.76 -13.56 -15.03
C ALA A 94 -15.49 -13.70 -14.17
N THR A 95 -14.85 -14.87 -14.20
CA THR A 95 -13.67 -15.21 -13.38
C THR A 95 -12.51 -14.22 -13.50
N TRP A 96 -12.40 -13.54 -14.65
CA TRP A 96 -11.41 -12.48 -14.85
C TRP A 96 -11.58 -11.29 -13.88
N LEU A 97 -12.82 -10.98 -13.45
CA LEU A 97 -13.08 -9.96 -12.44
C LEU A 97 -12.54 -10.37 -11.07
N ALA A 98 -12.72 -11.64 -10.68
CA ALA A 98 -12.17 -12.16 -9.44
C ALA A 98 -10.63 -12.10 -9.45
N LEU A 99 -10.02 -12.44 -10.59
CA LEU A 99 -8.57 -12.38 -10.76
C LEU A 99 -8.06 -10.93 -10.73
N LEU A 100 -8.76 -10.00 -11.38
CA LEU A 100 -8.45 -8.56 -11.32
C LEU A 100 -8.54 -8.03 -9.88
N ALA A 101 -9.61 -8.37 -9.15
CA ALA A 101 -9.79 -7.99 -7.75
C ALA A 101 -8.67 -8.57 -6.87
N ALA A 102 -8.29 -9.82 -7.08
CA ALA A 102 -7.20 -10.48 -6.36
C ALA A 102 -5.86 -9.79 -6.63
N CYS A 103 -5.48 -9.59 -7.90
CA CYS A 103 -4.24 -8.91 -8.27
C CYS A 103 -4.17 -7.50 -7.69
N TRP A 104 -5.26 -6.75 -7.75
CA TRP A 104 -5.32 -5.39 -7.21
C TRP A 104 -5.24 -5.39 -5.67
N ALA A 105 -5.99 -6.26 -4.99
CA ALA A 105 -5.92 -6.40 -3.54
C ALA A 105 -4.53 -6.80 -3.06
N PHE A 106 -3.87 -7.72 -3.76
CA PHE A 106 -2.49 -8.12 -3.49
C PHE A 106 -1.53 -6.93 -3.59
N HIS A 107 -1.65 -6.12 -4.64
CA HIS A 107 -0.85 -4.90 -4.82
C HIS A 107 -0.99 -3.93 -3.65
N VAL A 108 -2.22 -3.58 -3.28
CA VAL A 108 -2.49 -2.68 -2.15
C VAL A 108 -2.00 -3.29 -0.83
N ALA A 109 -2.23 -4.58 -0.61
CA ALA A 109 -1.83 -5.26 0.61
C ALA A 109 -0.30 -5.32 0.78
N VAL A 110 0.45 -5.62 -0.27
CA VAL A 110 1.92 -5.60 -0.24
C VAL A 110 2.44 -4.19 0.02
N ASP A 111 1.91 -3.17 -0.66
CA ASP A 111 2.25 -1.76 -0.44
C ASP A 111 2.09 -1.36 1.05
N ARG A 112 0.95 -1.71 1.66
CA ARG A 112 0.67 -1.42 3.08
C ARG A 112 1.50 -2.27 4.04
N ALA A 113 1.81 -3.51 3.71
CA ALA A 113 2.68 -4.38 4.52
C ALA A 113 4.12 -3.83 4.58
N LEU A 114 4.62 -3.32 3.45
CA LEU A 114 5.90 -2.60 3.37
C LEU A 114 5.85 -1.24 4.08
N GLY A 115 4.64 -0.74 4.35
CA GLY A 115 4.33 0.44 5.13
C GLY A 115 4.36 1.73 4.34
N TYR A 116 4.12 1.61 3.04
CA TYR A 116 3.63 2.73 2.27
C TYR A 116 2.17 3.00 2.66
N GLY A 117 1.78 4.27 2.63
CA GLY A 117 0.45 4.75 3.02
C GLY A 117 -0.09 5.72 1.97
N LEU A 118 -1.37 6.08 2.08
CA LEU A 118 -1.98 7.13 1.24
C LEU A 118 -1.18 8.44 1.37
N LYS A 119 -0.91 9.07 0.23
CA LYS A 119 -0.10 10.28 0.07
C LYS A 119 -0.96 11.51 0.38
N LEU A 120 -0.45 12.44 1.18
CA LEU A 120 -1.17 13.70 1.45
C LEU A 120 -0.87 14.76 0.38
N HIS A 121 0.40 15.11 0.12
CA HIS A 121 0.73 16.20 -0.83
C HIS A 121 2.05 16.05 -1.60
N ASP A 122 2.96 15.18 -1.17
CA ASP A 122 4.27 14.95 -1.79
C ASP A 122 4.63 13.44 -1.76
N PHE A 123 5.75 13.07 -2.38
CA PHE A 123 6.18 11.67 -2.43
C PHE A 123 6.56 11.12 -1.04
N GLY A 124 6.92 12.01 -0.11
CA GLY A 124 7.53 11.68 1.18
C GLY A 124 6.57 11.65 2.37
N SER A 125 5.33 12.14 2.25
CA SER A 125 4.35 12.21 3.35
C SER A 125 3.17 11.28 3.12
N THR A 126 2.85 10.48 4.15
CA THR A 126 1.65 9.63 4.16
C THR A 126 0.84 9.83 5.43
N HIS A 127 -0.40 9.34 5.45
CA HIS A 127 -1.22 9.31 6.67
C HIS A 127 -0.59 8.48 7.81
N LEU A 128 0.41 7.65 7.51
CA LEU A 128 1.20 6.88 8.47
C LEU A 128 2.49 7.60 8.92
N GLY A 129 2.70 8.83 8.44
CA GLY A 129 3.92 9.62 8.66
C GLY A 129 4.81 9.67 7.41
N PRO A 130 6.01 10.27 7.54
CA PRO A 130 6.94 10.42 6.44
C PRO A 130 7.59 9.08 6.02
N ILE A 131 7.77 8.88 4.72
CA ILE A 131 8.49 7.76 4.12
C ILE A 131 9.99 8.03 4.21
N GLY A 132 10.73 7.14 4.87
CA GLY A 132 12.18 7.24 5.04
C GLY A 132 12.63 8.17 6.18
N ARG A 133 13.93 8.49 6.24
CA ARG A 133 14.50 9.44 7.21
C ARG A 133 14.41 10.88 6.67
N ALA A 134 13.21 11.42 6.51
CA ALA A 134 13.06 12.82 6.13
C ALA A 134 12.97 13.72 7.37
N ARG A 135 14.17 14.18 7.76
CA ARG A 135 14.53 15.41 8.50
C ARG A 135 13.78 15.67 9.81
N ARG A 136 14.50 15.48 10.93
CA ARG A 136 14.29 16.32 12.11
C ARG A 136 14.28 17.77 11.60
N HIS A 137 13.16 18.46 11.77
CA HIS A 137 13.16 19.91 11.72
C HIS A 137 14.25 20.36 12.71
N PRO A 138 15.32 21.06 12.30
CA PRO A 138 16.22 21.66 13.26
C PRO A 138 15.37 22.58 14.13
N ASP A 139 15.37 22.33 15.42
CA ASP A 139 14.72 23.21 16.39
C ASP A 139 15.34 24.60 16.28
N PRO A 140 14.58 25.65 15.89
CA PRO A 140 15.12 27.01 15.79
C PRO A 140 15.52 27.60 17.15
N HIS A 141 15.24 26.91 18.26
CA HIS A 141 15.50 27.40 19.61
C HIS A 141 16.75 26.83 20.29
N ARG A 142 17.58 26.04 19.61
CA ARG A 142 18.89 25.63 20.14
C ARG A 142 19.89 26.78 20.03
N ARG A 143 19.72 27.80 20.87
CA ARG A 143 20.75 28.81 21.14
C ARG A 143 21.93 28.08 21.78
N SER A 144 23.05 28.03 21.06
CA SER A 144 24.36 27.76 21.63
C SER A 144 24.70 28.92 22.56
N THR A 145 24.53 28.70 23.85
CA THR A 145 25.16 29.53 24.89
C THR A 145 26.67 29.26 24.83
N PRO A 146 27.52 30.30 24.83
CA PRO A 146 28.97 30.17 24.69
C PRO A 146 29.65 29.44 25.85
#